data_AF-A0A2V6X8P9-F1
#
_entry.id   AF-A0A2V6X8P9-F1
#
_cell.length_a   1.000
_cell.length_b   1.000
_cell.length_c   1.000
_cell.angle_alpha   90.00
_cell.angle_beta   90.00
_cell.angle_gamma   90.00
#
_symmetry.space_group_name_H-M   'P 1'
#
loop_
_entity.id
_entity.type
_entity.pdbx_description
1 polymer ?
#
loop_
_entity_poly.entity_id
_entity_poly.type
_entity_poly.pdbx_seq_one_letter_code
_entity_poly.pdbx_strand_id
1 'polypeptide(L)'
;MPRIALDLNKAEDRREIKSEWRVATGLVPGEPNEGLTARLRATPARLADYDDSGWKVCGNIRESLSEGFTFAWYRIAITVPERIAAVPLAGSRVWFETNIDNYGEIWINGQIDRSTGVIVGLNAQHRVEVSGSAV
;
A
#
# COMPACT_ATOMS: atom_id res chain seq x y z
N MET A 1 -22.88 10.52 0.11
CA MET A 1 -22.88 9.22 -0.59
C MET A 1 -22.62 8.12 0.42
N PRO A 2 -23.23 6.93 0.28
CA PRO A 2 -22.88 5.79 1.11
C PRO A 2 -21.38 5.50 0.97
N ARG A 3 -20.70 5.31 2.11
CA ARG A 3 -19.30 4.89 2.15
C ARG A 3 -19.25 3.37 2.11
N ILE A 4 -18.59 2.82 1.11
CA ILE A 4 -18.18 1.41 1.10
C ILE A 4 -16.74 1.35 1.57
N ALA A 5 -16.46 0.44 2.50
CA ALA A 5 -15.12 0.21 3.01
C ALA A 5 -14.81 -1.29 2.89
N LEU A 6 -13.67 -1.59 2.28
CA LEU A 6 -13.08 -2.92 2.22
C LEU A 6 -11.88 -2.93 3.17
N ASP A 7 -11.84 -3.87 4.12
CA ASP A 7 -10.68 -4.12 4.96
C ASP A 7 -9.70 -5.01 4.19
N LEU A 8 -8.64 -4.40 3.66
CA LEU A 8 -7.64 -5.11 2.86
C LEU A 8 -6.81 -6.11 3.66
N ASN A 9 -6.98 -6.22 4.99
CA ASN A 9 -6.44 -7.32 5.78
C ASN A 9 -7.34 -8.58 5.75
N LYS A 10 -8.61 -8.48 5.37
CA LYS A 10 -9.53 -9.61 5.21
C LYS A 10 -9.43 -10.23 3.83
N ALA A 11 -9.40 -11.56 3.77
CA ALA A 11 -9.31 -12.28 2.50
C ALA A 11 -10.59 -12.11 1.67
N GLU A 12 -11.75 -12.02 2.32
CA GLU A 12 -13.06 -11.82 1.72
C GLU A 12 -13.09 -10.53 0.90
N ASP A 13 -12.71 -9.42 1.52
CA ASP A 13 -12.74 -8.09 0.92
C ASP A 13 -11.72 -7.98 -0.22
N ARG A 14 -10.55 -8.62 -0.07
CA ARG A 14 -9.55 -8.73 -1.15
C ARG A 14 -10.04 -9.52 -2.36
N ARG A 15 -10.88 -10.55 -2.16
CA ARG A 15 -11.48 -11.33 -3.26
C ARG A 15 -12.43 -10.48 -4.12
N GLU A 16 -13.18 -9.56 -3.51
CA GLU A 16 -14.11 -8.66 -4.23
C GLU A 16 -13.40 -7.80 -5.29
N ILE A 17 -12.16 -7.39 -5.02
CA ILE A 17 -11.33 -6.56 -5.90
C ILE A 17 -10.19 -7.34 -6.57
N LYS A 18 -10.18 -8.67 -6.43
CA LYS A 18 -9.21 -9.60 -7.05
C LYS A 18 -7.75 -9.18 -6.83
N SER A 19 -7.43 -8.72 -5.62
CA SER A 19 -6.11 -8.17 -5.27
C SER A 19 -5.47 -8.94 -4.13
N GLU A 20 -4.13 -8.98 -4.09
CA GLU A 20 -3.38 -9.55 -2.98
C GLU A 20 -2.28 -8.60 -2.53
N TRP A 21 -1.97 -8.62 -1.23
CA TRP A 21 -0.78 -7.95 -0.73
C TRP A 21 0.47 -8.78 -1.02
N ARG A 22 1.54 -8.09 -1.39
CA ARG A 22 2.90 -8.59 -1.48
C ARG A 22 3.74 -7.88 -0.43
N VAL A 23 4.66 -8.61 0.21
CA VAL A 23 5.55 -8.08 1.23
C VAL A 23 7.00 -8.50 0.97
N ALA A 24 7.91 -7.55 1.15
CA ALA A 24 9.33 -7.81 1.18
C ALA A 24 10.06 -6.86 2.13
N THR A 25 11.18 -7.33 2.67
CA THR A 25 12.04 -6.57 3.59
C THR A 25 13.17 -5.87 2.86
N GLY A 26 13.70 -4.83 3.49
CA GLY A 26 14.80 -4.01 3.00
C GLY A 26 14.39 -2.70 2.33
N LEU A 27 15.29 -1.72 2.35
CA LEU A 27 15.09 -0.42 1.67
C LEU A 27 14.96 -0.63 0.15
N VAL A 28 15.80 -1.51 -0.40
CA VAL A 28 15.67 -2.07 -1.75
C VAL A 28 15.59 -3.59 -1.61
N PRO A 29 14.37 -4.17 -1.68
CA PRO A 29 14.19 -5.60 -1.50
C PRO A 29 15.03 -6.46 -2.44
N GLY A 30 15.68 -7.48 -1.88
CA GLY A 30 16.53 -8.43 -2.61
C GLY A 30 18.00 -8.00 -2.79
N GLU A 31 18.34 -6.75 -2.49
CA GLU A 31 19.72 -6.26 -2.61
C GLU A 31 20.59 -6.62 -1.39
N PRO A 32 21.92 -6.76 -1.56
CA PRO A 32 22.84 -6.87 -0.45
C PRO A 32 22.69 -5.71 0.55
N ASN A 33 22.90 -6.00 1.84
CA ASN A 33 22.73 -5.00 2.91
C ASN A 33 21.38 -4.27 2.84
N GLU A 34 20.32 -4.96 2.40
CA GLU A 34 18.96 -4.43 2.27
C GLU A 34 18.85 -3.18 1.38
N GLY A 35 19.84 -2.91 0.52
CA GLY A 35 19.88 -1.73 -0.33
C GLY A 35 20.30 -0.44 0.39
N LEU A 36 20.82 -0.51 1.62
CA LEU A 36 21.32 0.64 2.38
C LEU A 36 22.63 1.18 1.80
N THR A 37 22.51 1.89 0.68
CA THR A 37 23.60 2.57 0.00
C THR A 37 23.53 4.06 0.23
N ALA A 38 24.64 4.66 0.68
CA ALA A 38 24.70 6.09 0.93
C ALA A 38 24.32 6.90 -0.32
N ARG A 39 23.52 7.96 -0.13
CA ARG A 39 23.06 8.88 -1.19
C ARG A 39 22.13 8.24 -2.24
N LEU A 40 21.58 7.06 -1.96
CA LEU A 40 20.46 6.52 -2.74
C LEU A 40 19.33 7.55 -2.76
N ARG A 41 18.91 7.95 -3.97
CA ARG A 41 17.88 9.00 -4.13
C ARG A 41 16.47 8.48 -3.95
N ALA A 42 16.25 7.22 -4.32
CA ALA A 42 14.96 6.56 -4.20
C ALA A 42 15.13 5.05 -4.37
N THR A 43 14.17 4.30 -3.84
CA THR A 43 14.04 2.85 -4.06
C THR A 43 13.15 2.55 -5.28
N PRO A 44 13.50 1.58 -6.13
CA PRO A 44 12.63 1.14 -7.24
C PRO A 44 11.30 0.55 -6.78
N ALA A 45 11.23 -0.02 -5.57
CA ALA A 45 10.03 -0.66 -5.02
C ALA A 45 8.82 0.27 -4.89
N ARG A 46 9.01 1.60 -4.99
CA ARG A 46 7.92 2.58 -5.03
C ARG A 46 7.23 2.70 -6.40
N LEU A 47 7.89 2.27 -7.49
CA LEU A 47 7.41 2.48 -8.85
C LEU A 47 6.17 1.62 -9.16
N ALA A 48 5.30 2.12 -10.03
CA ALA A 48 4.05 1.44 -10.38
C ALA A 48 4.29 0.11 -11.11
N ASP A 49 5.29 0.09 -11.98
CA ASP A 49 5.70 -1.03 -12.84
C ASP A 49 6.78 -1.93 -12.22
N TYR A 50 7.13 -1.71 -10.95
CA TYR A 50 8.06 -2.58 -10.24
C TYR A 50 7.51 -4.01 -10.14
N ASP A 51 8.30 -4.98 -10.59
CA ASP A 51 7.96 -6.40 -10.52
C ASP A 51 8.16 -6.93 -9.09
N ASP A 52 7.04 -7.14 -8.40
CA ASP A 52 6.97 -7.75 -7.07
C ASP A 52 6.49 -9.21 -7.10
N SER A 53 6.48 -9.86 -8.26
CA SER A 53 5.98 -11.24 -8.41
C SER A 53 6.73 -12.25 -7.54
N GLY A 54 8.02 -11.99 -7.28
CA GLY A 54 8.87 -12.79 -6.40
C GLY A 54 8.68 -12.53 -4.90
N TRP A 55 7.89 -11.53 -4.51
CA TRP A 55 7.67 -11.19 -3.11
C TRP A 55 6.67 -12.14 -2.44
N LYS A 56 6.81 -12.30 -1.12
CA LYS A 56 5.93 -13.13 -0.30
C LYS A 56 4.50 -12.60 -0.38
N VAL A 57 3.53 -13.48 -0.61
CA VAL A 57 2.10 -13.12 -0.45
C VAL A 57 1.82 -12.85 1.03
N CYS A 58 1.32 -11.65 1.32
CA CYS A 58 1.03 -11.21 2.68
C CYS A 58 -0.45 -11.46 3.01
N GLY A 59 -0.71 -12.49 3.80
CA GLY A 59 -2.06 -12.82 4.26
C GLY A 59 -2.57 -11.92 5.40
N ASN A 60 -1.64 -11.36 6.18
CA ASN A 60 -1.92 -10.53 7.35
C ASN A 60 -0.92 -9.37 7.41
N ILE A 61 -1.35 -8.16 7.04
CA ILE A 61 -0.50 -6.96 7.06
C ILE A 61 -0.18 -6.48 8.49
N ARG A 62 -0.86 -7.03 9.50
CA ARG A 62 -0.65 -6.71 10.92
C ARG A 62 0.36 -7.64 11.60
N GLU A 63 0.87 -8.65 10.90
CA GLU A 63 1.93 -9.51 11.41
C GLU A 63 3.20 -8.67 11.66
N SER A 64 3.80 -8.81 12.84
CA SER A 64 5.04 -8.10 13.17
C SER A 64 6.19 -8.65 12.34
N LEU A 65 6.89 -7.76 11.64
CA LEU A 65 8.07 -8.11 10.82
C LEU A 65 9.38 -7.51 11.35
N SER A 66 9.30 -6.57 12.28
CA SER A 66 10.47 -5.78 12.68
C SER A 66 11.44 -6.57 13.56
N GLU A 67 12.70 -6.61 13.13
CA GLU A 67 13.86 -7.09 13.88
C GLU A 67 14.94 -6.00 13.83
N GLY A 68 15.08 -5.23 14.92
CA GLY A 68 16.04 -4.11 14.96
C GLY A 68 15.66 -2.94 14.04
N PHE A 69 16.60 -2.50 13.20
CA PHE A 69 16.36 -1.46 12.19
C PHE A 69 15.86 -2.10 10.90
N THR A 70 14.56 -2.03 10.66
CA THR A 70 13.89 -2.77 9.58
C THR A 70 13.20 -1.84 8.58
N PHE A 71 13.35 -2.15 7.30
CA PHE A 71 12.47 -1.64 6.24
C PHE A 71 11.56 -2.76 5.76
N ALA A 72 10.30 -2.43 5.50
CA ALA A 72 9.35 -3.34 4.87
C ALA A 72 8.51 -2.58 3.84
N TRP A 73 8.24 -3.26 2.72
CA TRP A 73 7.34 -2.80 1.69
C TRP A 73 6.09 -3.68 1.69
N TYR A 74 4.93 -3.05 1.65
CA TYR A 74 3.65 -3.70 1.38
C TYR A 74 3.11 -3.14 0.07
N ARG A 75 2.94 -3.99 -0.93
CA ARG A 75 2.44 -3.62 -2.26
C ARG A 75 1.13 -4.33 -2.56
N ILE A 76 0.20 -3.61 -3.17
CA ILE A 76 -1.07 -4.16 -3.66
C ILE A 76 -1.46 -3.45 -4.95
N ALA A 77 -1.81 -4.23 -5.96
CA ALA A 77 -2.40 -3.73 -7.20
C ALA A 77 -3.92 -3.90 -7.13
N ILE A 78 -4.67 -2.82 -7.37
CA ILE A 78 -6.13 -2.80 -7.27
C ILE A 78 -6.70 -2.35 -8.61
N THR A 79 -7.60 -3.16 -9.16
CA THR A 79 -8.50 -2.72 -10.23
C THR A 79 -9.84 -2.36 -9.59
N VAL A 80 -10.25 -1.10 -9.67
CA VAL A 80 -11.55 -0.66 -9.13
C VAL A 80 -12.65 -1.27 -9.99
N PRO A 81 -13.54 -2.12 -9.44
CA PRO A 81 -14.61 -2.74 -10.21
C PRO A 81 -15.72 -1.72 -10.53
N GLU A 82 -16.59 -2.04 -11.48
CA GLU A 82 -17.76 -1.20 -11.79
C GLU A 82 -18.73 -1.08 -10.60
N ARG A 83 -18.76 -2.09 -9.73
CA ARG A 83 -19.62 -2.18 -8.55
C ARG A 83 -18.96 -2.99 -7.44
N ILE A 84 -19.33 -2.70 -6.19
CA ILE A 84 -19.12 -3.58 -5.04
C ILE A 84 -20.49 -4.00 -4.53
N ALA A 85 -20.72 -5.31 -4.43
CA ALA A 85 -22.06 -5.86 -4.19
C ALA A 85 -23.11 -5.25 -5.16
N ALA A 86 -24.13 -4.58 -4.63
CA ALA A 86 -25.18 -3.95 -5.43
C ALA A 86 -24.93 -2.45 -5.73
N VAL A 87 -23.79 -1.89 -5.31
CA VAL A 87 -23.55 -0.44 -5.40
C VAL A 87 -22.61 -0.12 -6.56
N PRO A 88 -23.05 0.65 -7.56
CA PRO A 88 -22.20 1.13 -8.64
C PRO A 88 -21.17 2.14 -8.12
N LEU A 89 -19.93 2.06 -8.60
CA LEU A 89 -18.83 2.93 -8.15
C LEU A 89 -18.61 4.15 -9.05
N ALA A 90 -19.24 4.22 -10.22
CA ALA A 90 -19.07 5.32 -11.17
C ALA A 90 -19.19 6.70 -10.50
N GLY A 91 -18.17 7.55 -10.68
CA GLY A 91 -18.12 8.90 -10.11
C GLY A 91 -17.76 8.96 -8.61
N SER A 92 -17.47 7.82 -7.97
CA SER A 92 -17.08 7.78 -6.56
C SER A 92 -15.61 8.14 -6.37
N ARG A 93 -15.28 8.84 -5.27
CA ARG A 93 -13.89 9.04 -4.86
C ARG A 93 -13.33 7.78 -4.22
N VAL A 94 -12.12 7.41 -4.59
CA VAL A 94 -11.42 6.24 -4.06
C VAL A 94 -10.34 6.70 -3.09
N TRP A 95 -10.38 6.14 -1.89
CA TRP A 95 -9.48 6.48 -0.80
C TRP A 95 -8.80 5.23 -0.27
N PHE A 96 -7.51 5.35 0.02
CA PHE A 96 -6.77 4.37 0.80
C PHE A 96 -6.61 4.88 2.23
N GLU A 97 -6.95 4.05 3.21
CA GLU A 97 -6.86 4.37 4.63
C GLU A 97 -5.97 3.35 5.32
N THR A 98 -5.01 3.82 6.10
CA THR A 98 -4.08 2.96 6.83
C THR A 98 -3.57 3.65 8.10
N ASN A 99 -2.82 2.91 8.90
CA ASN A 99 -2.10 3.38 10.06
C ASN A 99 -0.69 2.80 9.97
N ILE A 100 0.33 3.63 10.16
CA ILE A 100 1.73 3.22 10.14
C ILE A 100 2.38 3.70 11.43
N ASP A 101 3.04 2.79 12.14
CA ASP A 101 3.85 3.13 13.29
C ASP A 101 5.23 3.65 12.85
N ASN A 102 5.82 4.54 13.64
CA ASN A 102 7.07 5.23 13.34
C ASN A 102 7.04 6.03 12.03
N TYR A 103 7.76 5.59 11.00
CA TYR A 103 7.89 6.28 9.72
C TYR A 103 7.31 5.42 8.60
N GLY A 104 6.45 6.01 7.78
CA GLY A 104 5.86 5.35 6.64
C GLY A 104 5.66 6.29 5.47
N GLU A 105 5.66 5.70 4.28
CA GLU A 105 5.33 6.40 3.04
C GLU A 105 4.23 5.64 2.29
N ILE A 106 3.27 6.37 1.73
CA ILE A 106 2.24 5.84 0.85
C ILE A 106 2.52 6.36 -0.55
N TRP A 107 2.79 5.42 -1.46
CA TRP A 107 3.02 5.69 -2.87
C TRP A 107 1.84 5.18 -3.68
N ILE A 108 1.23 6.05 -4.49
CA ILE A 108 0.15 5.71 -5.42
C ILE A 108 0.70 5.87 -6.84
N ASN A 109 0.73 4.79 -7.60
CA ASN A 109 1.23 4.77 -8.98
C ASN A 109 2.62 5.45 -9.15
N GLY A 110 3.54 5.18 -8.22
CA GLY A 110 4.89 5.75 -8.25
C GLY A 110 5.02 7.19 -7.74
N GLN A 111 3.92 7.83 -7.35
CA GLN A 111 3.86 9.20 -6.85
C GLN A 111 3.53 9.24 -5.36
N ILE A 112 3.98 10.29 -4.69
CA ILE A 112 3.68 10.56 -3.29
C ILE A 112 3.12 11.97 -3.16
N ASP A 113 1.96 12.09 -2.51
CA ASP A 113 1.52 13.36 -1.97
C ASP A 113 2.24 13.56 -0.64
N ARG A 114 3.21 14.48 -0.58
CA ARG A 114 3.99 14.70 0.64
C ARG A 114 3.19 15.30 1.79
N SER A 115 1.98 15.83 1.53
CA SER A 115 1.12 16.37 2.57
C SER A 115 0.32 15.29 3.31
N THR A 116 0.01 14.18 2.65
CA THR A 116 -0.86 13.11 3.20
C THR A 116 -0.23 11.72 3.20
N GLY A 117 0.77 11.49 2.35
CA GLY A 117 1.44 10.21 2.14
C GLY A 117 2.75 10.04 2.88
N VAL A 118 3.24 11.05 3.62
CA VAL A 118 4.36 10.89 4.58
C VAL A 118 3.76 10.81 5.98
N ILE A 119 4.02 9.69 6.65
CA ILE A 119 3.43 9.36 7.96
C ILE A 119 4.55 9.31 8.98
N VAL A 120 4.46 10.16 9.99
CA VAL A 120 5.45 10.23 11.06
C VAL A 120 4.72 10.21 12.39
N GLY A 121 5.02 9.18 13.19
CA GLY A 121 4.82 9.08 14.62
C GLY A 121 3.47 9.57 15.12
N LEU A 122 2.51 8.65 15.27
CA LEU A 122 1.47 8.68 16.32
C LEU A 122 0.49 7.49 16.27
N ASN A 123 0.75 6.43 15.49
CA ASN A 123 -0.24 5.38 15.24
C ASN A 123 -1.62 5.98 14.89
N ALA A 124 -1.61 7.05 14.07
CA ALA A 124 -2.81 7.77 13.69
C ALA A 124 -3.37 7.21 12.38
N GLN A 125 -4.68 7.39 12.17
CA GLN A 125 -5.28 7.03 10.89
C GLN A 125 -4.89 8.05 9.82
N HIS A 126 -4.37 7.56 8.71
CA HIS A 126 -4.04 8.33 7.52
C HIS A 126 -4.96 7.95 6.37
N ARG A 127 -5.22 8.92 5.50
CA ARG A 127 -6.09 8.77 4.35
C ARG A 127 -5.47 9.49 3.16
N VAL A 128 -5.28 8.76 2.05
CA VAL A 128 -4.71 9.26 0.80
C VAL A 128 -5.70 9.00 -0.34
N GLU A 129 -5.89 10.00 -1.19
CA GLU A 129 -6.74 9.86 -2.37
C GLU A 129 -6.04 9.02 -3.44
N VAL A 130 -6.70 7.96 -3.89
CA VAL A 130 -6.21 7.09 -4.97
C VAL A 130 -6.73 7.59 -6.32
N SER A 131 -8.00 7.99 -6.37
CA SER A 131 -8.64 8.63 -7.54
C SER A 131 -9.79 9.53 -7.11
N GLY A 132 -9.92 10.68 -7.77
CA GLY A 132 -11.05 11.60 -7.60
C GLY A 132 -12.34 11.13 -8.26
N SER A 133 -12.28 10.12 -9.14
CA SER A 133 -13.44 9.49 -9.77
C SER A 133 -13.12 8.05 -10.16
N ALA A 134 -13.94 7.11 -9.72
CA ALA A 134 -13.93 5.74 -10.24
C ALA A 134 -14.67 5.67 -11.57
N VAL A 135 -14.19 4.78 -12.45
CA VAL A 135 -14.52 4.62 -13.88
C VAL A 135 -13.69 5.53 -14.79
#